data_AF-A0A9P3KC39-F1
#
_entry.id   AF-A0A9P3KC39-F1
#
_cell.length_a   1.000
_cell.length_b   1.000
_cell.length_c   1.000
_cell.angle_alpha   90.00
_cell.angle_beta   90.00
_cell.angle_gamma   90.00
#
_symmetry.space_group_name_H-M   'P 1'
#
loop_
_entity.id
_entity.type
_entity.pdbx_description
1 polymer ?
#
loop_
_entity_poly.entity_id
_entity_poly.type
_entity_poly.pdbx_seq_one_letter_code
_entity_poly.pdbx_strand_id
1 'polypeptide(L)'
;MHKHNTAANRATVPVLVGLCLLFLVLLAGRFIFVDREASSANELNLDLSSPGASSPSSSLTYIHKNVRRRVGTFQGIEAAFKNLGILPTDLIKFPGSCANSSTNRIGGRGPEAVRTLVLDEVFDGVSPFEDFPSEAVRPLLKKRMRLRGWGSNNSVFERLIREVRPHLVIEVGSFLGASAIHMASKAQELGLDPITILCLDDFRGWPGFRSSFRQIKHVNGDAVLLQYFMKHVVEAGQEKVILPLPFSTAHSLKALCDWGVQADLVEVDAGHDFHSAWLDINLAYRLLRPGGVMFGHDYFSKADNSGVRRAITLFATLRGMWVEPDGEHWILRHGPAAPGMGNVESAGFSASEQDVSKEEGENVN
;
A
#
# COMPACT_ATOMS: atom_id res chain seq x y z
N MET A 1 -46.61 -15.47 -63.01
CA MET A 1 -46.60 -13.98 -63.14
C MET A 1 -45.56 -13.42 -62.16
N HIS A 2 -44.94 -12.27 -62.49
CA HIS A 2 -43.89 -11.47 -61.79
C HIS A 2 -43.17 -12.09 -60.56
N LYS A 3 -41.83 -12.25 -60.48
CA LYS A 3 -40.64 -11.65 -61.16
C LYS A 3 -40.38 -10.15 -60.90
N HIS A 4 -39.60 -9.86 -59.85
CA HIS A 4 -38.61 -8.76 -59.66
C HIS A 4 -37.81 -9.07 -58.37
N ASN A 5 -36.47 -9.10 -58.25
CA ASN A 5 -35.32 -9.01 -59.16
C ASN A 5 -34.67 -7.61 -59.44
N THR A 6 -33.86 -7.12 -58.50
CA THR A 6 -32.62 -6.31 -58.70
C THR A 6 -31.77 -6.37 -57.40
N ALA A 7 -30.53 -6.87 -57.44
CA ALA A 7 -29.27 -6.12 -57.64
C ALA A 7 -28.98 -5.14 -56.47
N ALA A 8 -28.13 -5.50 -55.49
CA ALA A 8 -26.66 -5.55 -55.52
C ALA A 8 -25.99 -4.18 -55.27
N ASN A 9 -25.27 -4.09 -54.14
CA ASN A 9 -24.16 -3.15 -54.00
C ASN A 9 -23.11 -3.72 -53.02
N ARG A 10 -22.01 -4.25 -53.58
CA ARG A 10 -20.79 -4.57 -52.82
C ARG A 10 -19.92 -3.31 -52.82
N ALA A 11 -19.70 -2.69 -51.66
CA ALA A 11 -18.66 -1.69 -51.50
C ALA A 11 -17.33 -2.40 -51.20
N THR A 12 -16.46 -2.51 -52.21
CA THR A 12 -15.07 -2.94 -52.05
C THR A 12 -14.26 -1.87 -51.33
N VAL A 13 -13.69 -2.20 -50.18
CA VAL A 13 -12.61 -1.41 -49.55
C VAL A 13 -11.29 -2.11 -49.90
N PRO A 14 -10.31 -1.41 -50.51
CA PRO A 14 -9.09 -2.06 -50.98
C PRO A 14 -8.13 -2.38 -49.82
N VAL A 15 -7.55 -3.58 -49.90
CA VAL A 15 -6.35 -3.96 -49.14
C VAL A 15 -5.18 -3.11 -49.63
N LEU A 16 -4.53 -2.37 -48.73
CA LEU A 16 -3.23 -1.75 -49.01
C LEU A 16 -2.17 -2.35 -48.07
N VAL A 17 -1.49 -3.39 -48.56
CA VAL A 17 -0.27 -3.93 -47.96
C VAL A 17 0.91 -3.36 -48.75
N GLY A 18 1.88 -2.75 -48.06
CA GLY A 18 3.22 -2.58 -48.59
C GLY A 18 3.86 -1.19 -48.45
N LEU A 19 5.09 -1.21 -47.93
CA LEU A 19 6.15 -0.19 -48.04
C LEU A 19 5.89 1.23 -47.52
N CYS A 20 6.41 1.49 -46.31
CA CYS A 20 7.63 2.30 -46.24
C CYS A 20 8.44 2.03 -44.96
N LEU A 21 9.49 1.20 -45.06
CA LEU A 21 10.61 1.27 -44.12
C LEU A 21 11.46 2.50 -44.49
N LEU A 22 11.37 3.58 -43.70
CA LEU A 22 12.49 4.44 -43.29
C LEU A 22 11.93 5.68 -42.57
N PHE A 23 12.14 5.78 -41.25
CA PHE A 23 12.48 7.03 -40.56
C PHE A 23 12.90 6.69 -39.13
N LEU A 24 14.18 6.32 -38.98
CA LEU A 24 14.80 5.96 -37.70
C LEU A 24 16.03 6.84 -37.51
N VAL A 25 15.82 8.09 -37.09
CA VAL A 25 16.89 9.03 -36.71
C VAL A 25 16.45 9.87 -35.51
N LEU A 26 17.10 9.62 -34.38
CA LEU A 26 17.36 10.52 -33.25
C LEU A 26 16.18 11.24 -32.57
N LEU A 27 15.77 10.71 -31.41
CA LEU A 27 15.82 11.47 -30.15
C LEU A 27 16.18 10.52 -28.98
N ALA A 28 17.47 10.43 -28.69
CA ALA A 28 18.01 9.57 -27.63
C ALA A 28 17.81 10.21 -26.24
N GLY A 29 16.60 10.07 -25.67
CA GLY A 29 16.33 10.38 -24.27
C GLY A 29 16.73 9.22 -23.35
N ARG A 30 17.72 9.43 -22.48
CA ARG A 30 18.23 8.39 -21.56
C ARG A 30 17.20 8.02 -20.49
N PHE A 31 16.67 6.80 -20.57
CA PHE A 31 16.22 6.05 -19.40
C PHE A 31 17.02 4.75 -19.32
N ILE A 32 17.91 4.65 -18.33
CA ILE A 32 18.60 3.41 -18.01
C ILE A 32 17.78 2.72 -16.93
N PHE A 33 17.01 1.71 -17.32
CA PHE A 33 16.44 0.73 -16.40
C PHE A 33 17.50 -0.36 -16.22
N VAL A 34 18.03 -0.52 -15.00
CA VAL A 34 18.87 -1.68 -14.65
C VAL A 34 17.97 -2.67 -13.94
N ASP A 35 17.43 -3.60 -14.72
CA ASP A 35 16.90 -4.85 -14.20
C ASP A 35 17.97 -5.93 -14.38
N ARG A 36 18.25 -6.71 -13.33
CA ARG A 36 19.25 -7.79 -13.38
C ARG A 36 18.99 -8.86 -12.32
N GLU A 37 17.96 -9.67 -12.54
CA GLU A 37 18.03 -11.09 -12.19
C GLU A 37 17.88 -11.95 -13.44
N ALA A 38 18.95 -12.66 -13.79
CA ALA A 38 18.94 -13.71 -14.80
C ALA A 38 19.65 -14.93 -14.19
N SER A 39 18.88 -15.77 -13.51
CA SER A 39 19.33 -17.03 -12.93
C SER A 39 18.93 -18.20 -13.83
N SER A 40 19.88 -18.71 -14.60
CA SER A 40 19.97 -20.15 -14.91
C SER A 40 21.31 -20.44 -15.56
N ALA A 41 21.91 -21.55 -15.14
CA ALA A 41 23.17 -22.02 -15.68
C ALA A 41 22.96 -22.69 -17.04
N ASN A 42 24.00 -22.66 -17.87
CA ASN A 42 24.42 -23.88 -18.54
C ASN A 42 25.93 -23.88 -18.74
N GLU A 43 26.53 -25.04 -18.54
CA GLU A 43 27.96 -25.27 -18.64
C GLU A 43 28.44 -25.21 -20.08
N LEU A 44 29.68 -24.78 -20.28
CA LEU A 44 30.52 -25.30 -21.37
C LEU A 44 31.98 -25.25 -20.92
N ASN A 45 32.51 -26.42 -20.56
CA ASN A 45 33.92 -26.62 -20.28
C ASN A 45 34.76 -26.34 -21.55
N LEU A 46 35.87 -25.63 -21.40
CA LEU A 46 37.00 -25.72 -22.33
C LEU A 46 38.32 -25.62 -21.57
N ASP A 47 39.27 -26.42 -22.02
CA ASP A 47 40.38 -26.96 -21.21
C ASP A 47 41.61 -26.04 -21.15
N LEU A 48 42.42 -26.17 -20.10
CA LEU A 48 43.62 -25.35 -19.86
C LEU A 48 44.90 -26.14 -20.16
N SER A 49 45.71 -25.68 -21.12
CA SER A 49 47.04 -26.27 -21.39
C SER A 49 48.15 -25.25 -21.72
N SER A 50 48.76 -24.75 -20.64
CA SER A 50 50.22 -24.54 -20.51
C SER A 50 50.87 -23.38 -21.35
N PRO A 51 52.20 -23.09 -21.23
CA PRO A 51 52.58 -21.85 -20.54
C PRO A 51 53.58 -20.94 -21.29
N GLY A 52 53.57 -19.63 -21.03
CA GLY A 52 54.53 -18.71 -21.66
C GLY A 52 54.62 -17.33 -21.02
N ALA A 53 55.82 -16.96 -20.58
CA ALA A 53 56.14 -15.75 -19.83
C ALA A 53 55.84 -14.42 -20.55
N SER A 54 55.29 -13.44 -19.81
CA SER A 54 55.98 -12.15 -19.54
C SER A 54 55.11 -11.24 -18.66
N SER A 55 55.66 -10.76 -17.54
CA SER A 55 55.21 -9.50 -16.93
C SER A 55 56.08 -8.36 -17.49
N PRO A 56 55.56 -7.11 -17.60
CA PRO A 56 55.49 -6.27 -16.41
C PRO A 56 54.27 -5.34 -16.30
N SER A 57 53.86 -5.09 -15.05
CA SER A 57 53.32 -3.83 -14.49
C SER A 57 52.15 -3.05 -15.15
N SER A 58 51.34 -2.44 -14.27
CA SER A 58 50.48 -1.26 -14.51
C SER A 58 49.14 -1.43 -15.25
N SER A 59 48.14 -2.03 -14.57
CA SER A 59 46.71 -1.82 -14.92
C SER A 59 45.72 -2.04 -13.76
N LEU A 60 45.99 -2.97 -12.82
CA LEU A 60 44.98 -3.43 -11.84
C LEU A 60 44.76 -2.54 -10.60
N THR A 61 45.42 -1.38 -10.49
CA THR A 61 45.23 -0.47 -9.35
C THR A 61 44.24 0.68 -9.61
N TYR A 62 43.69 0.79 -10.83
CA TYR A 62 42.88 1.96 -11.21
C TYR A 62 41.38 1.84 -10.88
N ILE A 63 40.84 0.63 -10.72
CA ILE A 63 39.39 0.43 -10.53
C ILE A 63 38.97 0.38 -9.04
N HIS A 64 39.90 0.12 -8.11
CA HIS A 64 39.57 -0.04 -6.68
C HIS A 64 39.61 1.24 -5.82
N LYS A 65 39.66 2.44 -6.42
CA LYS A 65 39.60 3.74 -5.69
C LYS A 65 38.42 4.66 -6.01
N ASN A 66 37.63 4.39 -7.06
CA ASN A 66 36.56 5.30 -7.51
C ASN A 66 35.12 4.85 -7.24
N VAL A 67 34.88 3.66 -6.69
CA VAL A 67 33.53 3.23 -6.25
C VAL A 67 33.19 3.72 -4.82
N ARG A 68 34.16 4.33 -4.11
CA ARG A 68 33.99 4.82 -2.72
C ARG A 68 33.72 6.33 -2.59
N ARG A 69 33.31 7.00 -3.67
CA ARG A 69 32.88 8.42 -3.66
C ARG A 69 31.55 8.54 -4.41
N ARG A 70 30.56 9.19 -3.77
CA ARG A 70 29.14 9.30 -4.18
C ARG A 70 28.24 8.07 -3.97
N VAL A 71 28.46 7.32 -2.90
CA VAL A 71 27.29 7.05 -2.05
C VAL A 71 27.07 8.34 -1.29
N GLY A 72 26.06 9.11 -1.69
CA GLY A 72 25.63 10.26 -0.90
C GLY A 72 25.21 9.76 0.47
N THR A 73 25.65 10.43 1.55
CA THR A 73 25.13 10.13 2.88
C THR A 73 23.61 10.25 2.85
N PHE A 74 22.90 9.48 3.69
CA PHE A 74 21.44 9.52 3.74
C PHE A 74 20.94 10.98 3.96
N GLN A 75 21.66 11.72 4.81
CA GLN A 75 21.53 13.17 5.03
C GLN A 75 21.62 14.02 3.75
N GLY A 76 22.47 13.67 2.78
CA GLY A 76 22.61 14.42 1.52
C GLY A 76 21.43 14.21 0.57
N ILE A 77 20.79 13.04 0.61
CA ILE A 77 19.55 12.76 -0.12
C ILE A 77 18.38 13.48 0.58
N GLU A 78 18.32 13.40 1.91
CA GLU A 78 17.31 14.07 2.73
C GLU A 78 17.37 15.61 2.59
N ALA A 79 18.56 16.19 2.57
CA ALA A 79 18.78 17.61 2.28
C ALA A 79 18.36 17.99 0.84
N ALA A 80 18.59 17.11 -0.14
CA ALA A 80 18.14 17.34 -1.51
C ALA A 80 16.60 17.35 -1.63
N PHE A 81 15.91 16.44 -0.94
CA PHE A 81 14.43 16.44 -0.90
C PHE A 81 13.87 17.64 -0.12
N LYS A 82 14.47 18.01 1.02
CA LYS A 82 14.12 19.26 1.74
C LYS A 82 14.23 20.50 0.85
N ASN A 83 15.31 20.61 0.07
CA ASN A 83 15.52 21.75 -0.84
C ASN A 83 14.60 21.74 -2.06
N LEU A 84 13.95 20.62 -2.39
CA LEU A 84 12.97 20.52 -3.48
C LEU A 84 11.53 20.79 -3.01
N GLY A 85 11.26 20.82 -1.70
CA GLY A 85 9.91 20.95 -1.14
C GLY A 85 8.98 19.77 -1.46
N ILE A 86 9.55 18.65 -1.92
CA ILE A 86 8.85 17.44 -2.35
C ILE A 86 9.44 16.28 -1.53
N LEU A 87 8.64 15.67 -0.67
CA LEU A 87 9.04 14.45 0.01
C LEU A 87 8.92 13.26 -0.96
N PRO A 88 9.65 12.14 -0.73
CA PRO A 88 9.42 10.89 -1.47
C PRO A 88 7.95 10.39 -1.43
N THR A 89 7.18 10.81 -0.42
CA THR A 89 5.73 10.59 -0.25
C THR A 89 4.86 11.27 -1.33
N ASP A 90 5.44 12.25 -2.04
CA ASP A 90 4.77 13.13 -2.99
C ASP A 90 5.14 12.78 -4.45
N LEU A 91 6.02 11.78 -4.65
CA LEU A 91 6.32 11.20 -5.96
C LEU A 91 5.13 10.42 -6.52
N ILE A 92 4.26 9.89 -5.64
CA ILE A 92 2.92 9.45 -6.01
C ILE A 92 2.09 10.72 -6.19
N LYS A 93 1.78 11.10 -7.44
CA LYS A 93 0.92 12.25 -7.77
C LYS A 93 -0.49 12.05 -7.21
N PHE A 94 -0.67 12.48 -5.98
CA PHE A 94 -1.91 12.40 -5.22
C PHE A 94 -2.17 13.79 -4.63
N PRO A 95 -3.43 14.25 -4.52
CA PRO A 95 -3.72 15.56 -3.97
C PRO A 95 -3.08 15.78 -2.58
N GLY A 96 -2.61 17.00 -2.32
CA GLY A 96 -2.02 17.38 -1.03
C GLY A 96 -3.02 17.34 0.13
N SER A 97 -4.32 17.33 -0.17
CA SER A 97 -5.44 17.15 0.75
C SER A 97 -6.57 16.37 0.06
N CYS A 98 -7.25 15.51 0.80
CA CYS A 98 -8.48 14.87 0.32
C CYS A 98 -9.62 15.87 0.24
N ALA A 99 -10.23 15.96 -0.94
CA ALA A 99 -11.18 16.97 -1.40
C ALA A 99 -10.74 18.45 -1.24
N ASN A 100 -10.81 19.22 -2.33
CA ASN A 100 -10.98 20.67 -2.23
C ASN A 100 -12.44 20.98 -1.84
N SER A 101 -12.70 22.19 -1.34
CA SER A 101 -14.05 22.64 -0.92
C SER A 101 -15.15 22.44 -1.98
N SER A 102 -14.80 22.30 -3.25
CA SER A 102 -15.74 22.09 -4.37
C SER A 102 -16.08 20.61 -4.66
N THR A 103 -15.35 19.63 -4.11
CA THR A 103 -15.57 18.19 -4.37
C THR A 103 -15.89 17.38 -3.11
N ASN A 104 -15.97 18.02 -1.94
CA ASN A 104 -16.29 17.36 -0.68
C ASN A 104 -17.77 16.94 -0.65
N ARG A 105 -18.08 15.74 -1.16
CA ARG A 105 -19.46 15.23 -1.29
C ARG A 105 -20.09 14.99 0.09
N ILE A 106 -19.27 14.55 1.05
CA ILE A 106 -19.73 14.12 2.37
C ILE A 106 -19.79 15.30 3.35
N GLY A 107 -18.90 16.29 3.24
CA GLY A 107 -18.93 17.51 4.05
C GLY A 107 -18.71 17.29 5.55
N GLY A 108 -18.06 16.20 5.95
CA GLY A 108 -17.92 15.80 7.36
C GLY A 108 -19.15 15.15 7.98
N ARG A 109 -20.12 14.68 7.17
CA ARG A 109 -21.23 13.84 7.65
C ARG A 109 -20.73 12.51 8.21
N GLY A 110 -21.45 11.97 9.19
CA GLY A 110 -21.10 10.74 9.92
C GLY A 110 -21.19 9.44 9.12
N PRO A 111 -20.96 8.28 9.77
CA PRO A 111 -20.72 7.00 9.10
C PRO A 111 -21.86 6.54 8.19
N GLU A 112 -23.12 6.78 8.56
CA GLU A 112 -24.28 6.49 7.71
C GLU A 112 -24.20 7.18 6.34
N ALA A 113 -23.73 8.43 6.28
CA ALA A 113 -23.59 9.14 5.01
C ALA A 113 -22.42 8.60 4.17
N VAL A 114 -21.37 8.09 4.81
CA VAL A 114 -20.28 7.38 4.13
C VAL A 114 -20.79 6.04 3.59
N ARG A 115 -21.61 5.32 4.38
CA ARG A 115 -22.25 4.08 3.96
C ARG A 115 -23.17 4.30 2.76
N THR A 116 -24.07 5.28 2.80
CA THR A 116 -24.94 5.65 1.66
C THR A 116 -24.10 6.01 0.43
N LEU A 117 -23.07 6.84 0.56
CA LEU A 117 -22.21 7.18 -0.58
C LEU A 117 -21.57 5.94 -1.22
N VAL A 118 -21.03 5.01 -0.43
CA VAL A 118 -20.41 3.79 -0.95
C VAL A 118 -21.45 2.90 -1.64
N LEU A 119 -22.68 2.81 -1.10
CA LEU A 119 -23.78 2.11 -1.76
C LEU A 119 -24.13 2.76 -3.12
N ASP A 120 -24.26 4.09 -3.16
CA ASP A 120 -24.60 4.85 -4.37
C ASP A 120 -23.50 4.76 -5.45
N GLU A 121 -22.22 4.91 -5.10
CA GLU A 121 -21.10 4.97 -6.06
C GLU A 121 -20.56 3.58 -6.48
N VAL A 122 -20.82 2.51 -5.70
CA VAL A 122 -20.25 1.16 -5.93
C VAL A 122 -21.31 0.08 -6.17
N PHE A 123 -22.52 0.25 -5.63
CA PHE A 123 -23.55 -0.80 -5.61
C PHE A 123 -24.94 -0.31 -6.09
N ASP A 124 -24.98 0.75 -6.90
CA ASP A 124 -26.20 1.34 -7.47
C ASP A 124 -27.30 1.66 -6.41
N GLY A 125 -26.88 2.01 -5.19
CA GLY A 125 -27.75 2.33 -4.05
C GLY A 125 -28.30 1.11 -3.29
N VAL A 126 -27.98 -0.12 -3.71
CA VAL A 126 -28.49 -1.37 -3.13
C VAL A 126 -27.42 -2.04 -2.26
N SER A 127 -27.83 -2.68 -1.16
CA SER A 127 -26.88 -3.42 -0.31
C SER A 127 -26.30 -4.62 -1.07
N PRO A 128 -24.97 -4.83 -1.14
CA PRO A 128 -24.40 -6.01 -1.79
C PRO A 128 -24.81 -7.31 -1.09
N PHE A 129 -25.29 -7.24 0.16
CA PHE A 129 -25.79 -8.37 0.93
C PHE A 129 -27.27 -8.70 0.68
N GLU A 130 -27.99 -7.86 -0.06
CA GLU A 130 -29.39 -8.11 -0.42
C GLU A 130 -29.49 -9.37 -1.30
N ASP A 131 -30.41 -10.27 -0.94
CA ASP A 131 -30.57 -11.62 -1.52
C ASP A 131 -29.29 -12.47 -1.60
N PHE A 132 -28.27 -12.18 -0.79
CA PHE A 132 -27.02 -12.93 -0.77
C PHE A 132 -27.13 -14.25 0.02
N PRO A 133 -26.64 -15.41 -0.49
CA PRO A 133 -26.06 -15.62 -1.81
C PRO A 133 -27.11 -15.95 -2.87
N SER A 134 -27.01 -15.27 -4.02
CA SER A 134 -27.82 -15.52 -5.20
C SER A 134 -27.67 -16.95 -5.74
N GLU A 135 -28.64 -17.41 -6.54
CA GLU A 135 -28.64 -18.76 -7.13
C GLU A 135 -27.38 -19.07 -7.95
N ALA A 136 -26.78 -18.06 -8.60
CA ALA A 136 -25.53 -18.23 -9.34
C ALA A 136 -24.29 -18.38 -8.43
N VAL A 137 -24.30 -17.72 -7.25
CA VAL A 137 -23.19 -17.74 -6.29
C VAL A 137 -23.26 -18.96 -5.36
N ARG A 138 -24.45 -19.41 -4.99
CA ARG A 138 -24.65 -20.49 -4.01
C ARG A 138 -23.88 -21.80 -4.35
N PRO A 139 -23.78 -22.27 -5.60
CA PRO A 139 -22.98 -23.44 -5.96
C PRO A 139 -21.47 -23.22 -5.87
N LEU A 140 -21.00 -21.96 -5.83
CA LEU A 140 -19.58 -21.63 -5.73
C LEU A 140 -19.09 -21.72 -4.28
N LEU A 141 -19.96 -21.40 -3.33
CA LEU A 141 -19.67 -21.38 -1.90
C LEU A 141 -19.75 -22.78 -1.26
N LYS A 142 -18.95 -22.98 -0.21
CA LYS A 142 -18.99 -24.18 0.62
C LYS A 142 -19.89 -23.93 1.83
N LYS A 143 -20.71 -24.92 2.20
CA LYS A 143 -21.58 -24.86 3.39
C LYS A 143 -20.81 -24.53 4.68
N ARG A 144 -19.57 -25.00 4.80
CA ARG A 144 -18.62 -24.61 5.84
C ARG A 144 -17.33 -24.15 5.19
N MET A 145 -16.91 -22.93 5.49
CA MET A 145 -15.56 -22.42 5.29
C MET A 145 -15.04 -21.99 6.67
N ARG A 146 -13.73 -22.14 6.91
CA ARG A 146 -13.13 -21.57 8.12
C ARG A 146 -12.74 -20.13 7.78
N LEU A 147 -13.27 -19.16 8.54
CA LEU A 147 -12.74 -17.81 8.56
C LEU A 147 -11.22 -17.85 8.82
N ARG A 148 -10.45 -17.03 8.09
CA ARG A 148 -9.00 -16.92 8.24
C ARG A 148 -8.61 -15.45 8.19
N GLY A 149 -7.85 -15.03 9.19
CA GLY A 149 -6.98 -13.87 9.19
C GLY A 149 -5.73 -14.25 10.00
N TRP A 150 -4.61 -13.61 9.72
CA TRP A 150 -3.39 -13.71 10.53
C TRP A 150 -3.40 -12.50 11.47
N GLY A 151 -3.02 -12.69 12.73
CA GLY A 151 -3.08 -11.64 13.74
C GLY A 151 -4.47 -11.04 14.07
N SER A 152 -5.53 -11.33 13.30
CA SER A 152 -6.82 -10.62 13.31
C SER A 152 -7.57 -10.57 14.65
N ASN A 153 -7.18 -11.42 15.61
CA ASN A 153 -7.77 -11.51 16.95
C ASN A 153 -6.80 -11.02 18.05
N ASN A 154 -5.68 -10.37 17.69
CA ASN A 154 -4.69 -9.86 18.63
C ASN A 154 -5.27 -8.69 19.46
N SER A 155 -4.69 -8.46 20.64
CA SER A 155 -5.14 -7.45 21.60
C SER A 155 -5.16 -6.01 21.07
N VAL A 156 -4.33 -5.70 20.07
CA VAL A 156 -4.25 -4.38 19.43
C VAL A 156 -5.59 -3.90 18.87
N PHE A 157 -6.41 -4.80 18.31
CA PHE A 157 -7.73 -4.45 17.77
C PHE A 157 -8.66 -3.94 18.88
N GLU A 158 -8.85 -4.73 19.95
CA GLU A 158 -9.70 -4.32 21.07
C GLU A 158 -9.16 -3.06 21.75
N ARG A 159 -7.83 -2.96 21.91
CA ARG A 159 -7.14 -1.79 22.44
C ARG A 159 -7.48 -0.54 21.61
N LEU A 160 -7.31 -0.57 20.30
CA LEU A 160 -7.54 0.59 19.43
C LEU A 160 -9.02 0.94 19.28
N ILE A 161 -9.94 -0.04 19.23
CA ILE A 161 -11.39 0.26 19.26
C ILE A 161 -11.79 0.92 20.59
N ARG A 162 -11.23 0.50 21.73
CA ARG A 162 -11.43 1.15 23.05
C ARG A 162 -10.83 2.55 23.11
N GLU A 163 -9.61 2.73 22.58
CA GLU A 163 -8.84 3.98 22.63
C GLU A 163 -9.43 5.06 21.70
N VAL A 164 -9.71 4.70 20.44
CA VAL A 164 -10.14 5.62 19.38
C VAL A 164 -11.66 5.84 19.37
N ARG A 165 -12.44 4.82 19.78
CA ARG A 165 -13.92 4.77 19.66
C ARG A 165 -14.41 5.20 18.27
N PRO A 166 -13.96 4.52 17.20
CA PRO A 166 -14.16 4.98 15.82
C PRO A 166 -15.63 4.87 15.39
N HIS A 167 -16.07 5.87 14.62
CA HIS A 167 -17.32 5.83 13.85
C HIS A 167 -17.06 5.31 12.43
N LEU A 168 -15.89 5.63 11.85
CA LEU A 168 -15.47 5.09 10.56
C LEU A 168 -14.10 4.41 10.67
N VAL A 169 -14.05 3.15 10.22
CA VAL A 169 -12.83 2.36 10.06
C VAL A 169 -12.61 2.10 8.56
N ILE A 170 -11.36 2.19 8.11
CA ILE A 170 -10.94 1.68 6.79
C ILE A 170 -9.96 0.54 7.02
N GLU A 171 -10.26 -0.64 6.49
CA GLU A 171 -9.38 -1.80 6.47
C GLU A 171 -8.79 -1.93 5.06
N VAL A 172 -7.46 -1.86 4.94
CA VAL A 172 -6.73 -1.95 3.66
C VAL A 172 -6.08 -3.33 3.58
N GLY A 173 -6.71 -4.25 2.86
CA GLY A 173 -6.38 -5.69 2.84
C GLY A 173 -7.33 -6.49 3.72
N SER A 174 -8.46 -6.93 3.15
CA SER A 174 -9.57 -7.51 3.93
C SER A 174 -9.69 -9.03 3.83
N PHE A 175 -9.19 -9.62 2.74
CA PHE A 175 -9.16 -11.04 2.45
C PHE A 175 -10.50 -11.80 2.66
N LEU A 176 -10.72 -12.33 3.86
CA LEU A 176 -11.93 -13.08 4.25
C LEU A 176 -12.75 -12.40 5.35
N GLY A 177 -12.36 -11.19 5.78
CA GLY A 177 -13.09 -10.31 6.69
C GLY A 177 -12.88 -10.58 8.18
N ALA A 178 -11.80 -11.27 8.57
CA ALA A 178 -11.62 -11.72 9.95
C ALA A 178 -11.38 -10.58 10.95
N SER A 179 -10.52 -9.63 10.59
CA SER A 179 -10.20 -8.41 11.33
C SER A 179 -11.40 -7.46 11.37
N ALA A 180 -12.02 -7.15 10.23
CA ALA A 180 -13.26 -6.38 10.16
C ALA A 180 -14.40 -6.94 11.04
N ILE A 181 -14.66 -8.26 11.00
CA ILE A 181 -15.67 -8.90 11.86
C ILE A 181 -15.30 -8.80 13.34
N HIS A 182 -14.02 -8.96 13.69
CA HIS A 182 -13.55 -8.80 15.06
C HIS A 182 -13.69 -7.34 15.55
N MET A 183 -13.29 -6.36 14.74
CA MET A 183 -13.47 -4.93 15.03
C MET A 183 -14.94 -4.56 15.22
N ALA A 184 -15.83 -5.05 14.35
CA ALA A 184 -17.28 -4.84 14.46
C ALA A 184 -17.84 -5.45 15.76
N SER A 185 -17.43 -6.68 16.11
CA SER A 185 -17.79 -7.31 17.39
C SER A 185 -17.32 -6.47 18.58
N LYS A 186 -16.09 -5.97 18.58
CA LYS A 186 -15.57 -5.13 19.68
C LYS A 186 -16.25 -3.77 19.76
N ALA A 187 -16.59 -3.17 18.63
CA ALA A 187 -17.38 -1.95 18.59
C ALA A 187 -18.78 -2.16 19.19
N GLN A 188 -19.44 -3.27 18.84
CA GLN A 188 -20.75 -3.65 19.38
C GLN A 188 -20.71 -3.95 20.88
N GLU A 189 -19.72 -4.71 21.36
CA GLU A 189 -19.47 -4.98 22.79
C GLU A 189 -19.27 -3.68 23.61
N LEU A 190 -18.84 -2.59 22.96
CA LEU A 190 -18.57 -1.28 23.56
C LEU A 190 -19.69 -0.24 23.36
N GLY A 191 -20.80 -0.64 22.72
CA GLY A 191 -21.91 0.26 22.40
C GLY A 191 -21.52 1.40 21.44
N LEU A 192 -20.65 1.12 20.46
CA LEU A 192 -20.33 2.06 19.38
C LEU A 192 -21.35 1.90 18.25
N ASP A 193 -22.32 2.82 18.17
CA ASP A 193 -23.36 2.87 17.15
C ASP A 193 -23.73 4.33 16.86
N PRO A 194 -23.78 4.80 15.60
CA PRO A 194 -23.42 4.08 14.37
C PRO A 194 -21.90 3.94 14.17
N ILE A 195 -21.49 2.80 13.60
CA ILE A 195 -20.14 2.54 13.11
C ILE A 195 -20.19 1.95 11.69
N THR A 196 -19.23 2.30 10.84
CA THR A 196 -19.03 1.71 9.51
C THR A 196 -17.58 1.25 9.34
N ILE A 197 -17.39 0.09 8.73
CA ILE A 197 -16.08 -0.47 8.39
C ILE A 197 -16.03 -0.70 6.87
N LEU A 198 -15.17 0.04 6.18
CA LEU A 198 -14.93 -0.11 4.75
C LEU A 198 -13.75 -1.06 4.52
N CYS A 199 -14.00 -2.14 3.79
CA CYS A 199 -13.08 -3.25 3.59
C CYS A 199 -12.52 -3.25 2.16
N LEU A 200 -11.29 -2.79 1.99
CA LEU A 200 -10.67 -2.53 0.69
C LEU A 200 -9.76 -3.69 0.30
N ASP A 201 -10.15 -4.43 -0.72
CA ASP A 201 -9.39 -5.54 -1.29
C ASP A 201 -9.82 -5.70 -2.75
N ASP A 202 -8.96 -6.24 -3.62
CA ASP A 202 -9.42 -6.61 -4.96
C ASP A 202 -10.31 -7.87 -4.92
N PHE A 203 -10.19 -8.67 -3.86
CA PHE A 203 -10.86 -9.95 -3.63
C PHE A 203 -10.66 -10.96 -4.78
N ARG A 204 -9.51 -10.92 -5.45
CA ARG A 204 -9.15 -11.79 -6.59
C ARG A 204 -8.09 -12.81 -6.21
N GLY A 205 -7.30 -12.49 -5.19
CA GLY A 205 -6.12 -13.24 -4.77
C GLY A 205 -4.95 -13.04 -5.75
N TRP A 206 -3.81 -13.65 -5.41
CA TRP A 206 -2.54 -13.42 -6.12
C TRP A 206 -2.10 -14.60 -7.00
N PRO A 207 -1.12 -14.41 -7.91
CA PRO A 207 -0.48 -15.51 -8.63
C PRO A 207 0.06 -16.58 -7.66
N GLY A 208 -0.45 -17.80 -7.77
CA GLY A 208 -0.13 -18.90 -6.83
C GLY A 208 -1.15 -19.12 -5.71
N PHE A 209 -2.15 -18.25 -5.51
CA PHE A 209 -3.20 -18.43 -4.50
C PHE A 209 -3.83 -19.84 -4.51
N ARG A 210 -4.03 -20.42 -5.70
CA ARG A 210 -4.62 -21.75 -5.91
C ARG A 210 -3.86 -22.90 -5.25
N SER A 211 -2.54 -22.80 -5.05
CA SER A 211 -1.79 -23.88 -4.38
C SER A 211 -2.03 -23.89 -2.87
N SER A 212 -2.11 -22.70 -2.26
CA SER A 212 -2.33 -22.51 -0.81
C SER A 212 -3.81 -22.59 -0.39
N PHE A 213 -4.75 -22.28 -1.29
CA PHE A 213 -6.19 -22.17 -0.97
C PHE A 213 -7.07 -23.02 -1.91
N ARG A 214 -6.66 -24.26 -2.20
CA ARG A 214 -7.38 -25.23 -3.06
C ARG A 214 -8.88 -25.41 -2.73
N GLN A 215 -9.31 -25.04 -1.51
CA GLN A 215 -10.69 -25.11 -1.08
C GLN A 215 -11.60 -24.00 -1.63
N ILE A 216 -11.04 -22.87 -2.09
CA ILE A 216 -11.74 -21.74 -2.69
C ILE A 216 -11.82 -21.98 -4.20
N LYS A 217 -13.00 -21.79 -4.79
CA LYS A 217 -13.18 -21.96 -6.24
C LYS A 217 -12.61 -20.76 -6.99
N HIS A 218 -12.23 -20.99 -8.24
CA HIS A 218 -11.85 -19.93 -9.17
C HIS A 218 -12.75 -19.99 -10.40
N VAL A 219 -13.16 -18.82 -10.89
CA VAL A 219 -13.93 -18.65 -12.12
C VAL A 219 -13.15 -17.71 -13.03
N ASN A 220 -12.75 -18.17 -14.22
CA ASN A 220 -12.00 -17.37 -15.20
C ASN A 220 -10.71 -16.69 -14.65
N GLY A 221 -10.03 -17.35 -13.70
CA GLY A 221 -8.82 -16.85 -13.02
C GLY A 221 -9.10 -16.23 -11.65
N ASP A 222 -10.29 -15.66 -11.47
CA ASP A 222 -10.72 -14.93 -10.28
C ASP A 222 -11.01 -15.89 -9.12
N ALA A 223 -10.41 -15.68 -7.94
CA ALA A 223 -10.82 -16.39 -6.73
C ALA A 223 -12.19 -15.85 -6.27
N VAL A 224 -13.11 -16.71 -5.83
CA VAL A 224 -14.41 -16.25 -5.31
C VAL A 224 -14.32 -15.69 -3.87
N LEU A 225 -13.30 -14.88 -3.59
CA LEU A 225 -12.99 -14.35 -2.26
C LEU A 225 -14.03 -13.35 -1.80
N LEU A 226 -14.51 -12.45 -2.67
CA LEU A 226 -15.55 -11.47 -2.32
C LEU A 226 -16.79 -12.19 -1.80
N GLN A 227 -17.20 -13.28 -2.45
CA GLN A 227 -18.36 -14.05 -2.04
C GLN A 227 -18.11 -14.84 -0.74
N TYR A 228 -16.86 -15.24 -0.44
CA TYR A 228 -16.54 -15.83 0.86
C TYR A 228 -16.45 -14.78 1.99
N PHE A 229 -15.88 -13.60 1.72
CA PHE A 229 -15.90 -12.44 2.62
C PHE A 229 -17.35 -12.09 2.97
N MET A 230 -18.20 -11.87 1.96
CA MET A 230 -19.62 -11.52 2.16
C MET A 230 -20.38 -12.61 2.93
N LYS A 231 -20.09 -13.88 2.63
CA LYS A 231 -20.63 -15.01 3.38
C LYS A 231 -20.26 -14.94 4.87
N HIS A 232 -19.01 -14.66 5.22
CA HIS A 232 -18.60 -14.57 6.62
C HIS A 232 -19.23 -13.34 7.32
N VAL A 233 -19.35 -12.20 6.64
CA VAL A 233 -20.00 -10.99 7.19
C VAL A 233 -21.47 -11.28 7.52
N VAL A 234 -22.21 -11.93 6.62
CA VAL A 234 -23.62 -12.34 6.86
C VAL A 234 -23.72 -13.43 7.93
N GLU A 235 -22.80 -14.41 7.96
CA GLU A 235 -22.77 -15.43 9.03
C GLU A 235 -22.42 -14.84 10.40
N ALA A 236 -21.79 -13.66 10.45
CA ALA A 236 -21.52 -12.91 11.68
C ALA A 236 -22.61 -11.87 12.04
N GLY A 237 -23.60 -11.64 11.17
CA GLY A 237 -24.63 -10.62 11.36
C GLY A 237 -24.13 -9.17 11.28
N GLN A 238 -23.05 -8.92 10.53
CA GLN A 238 -22.34 -7.64 10.47
C GLN A 238 -22.59 -6.86 9.16
N GLU A 239 -23.54 -7.30 8.33
CA GLU A 239 -23.84 -6.72 7.01
C GLU A 239 -24.29 -5.24 7.03
N LYS A 240 -24.74 -4.75 8.19
CA LYS A 240 -25.11 -3.34 8.42
C LYS A 240 -23.93 -2.43 8.77
N VAL A 241 -22.82 -2.99 9.25
CA VAL A 241 -21.62 -2.25 9.70
C VAL A 241 -20.51 -2.35 8.66
N ILE A 242 -20.31 -3.53 8.08
CA ILE A 242 -19.22 -3.81 7.16
C ILE A 242 -19.68 -3.58 5.70
N LEU A 243 -18.84 -2.96 4.86
CA LEU A 243 -19.01 -2.91 3.40
C LEU A 243 -17.71 -3.28 2.67
N PRO A 244 -17.73 -4.18 1.67
CA PRO A 244 -16.59 -4.39 0.79
C PRO A 244 -16.48 -3.24 -0.23
N LEU A 245 -15.25 -2.86 -0.58
CA LEU A 245 -14.90 -2.04 -1.74
C LEU A 245 -14.02 -2.89 -2.67
N PRO A 246 -14.60 -3.61 -3.65
CA PRO A 246 -13.92 -4.67 -4.40
C PRO A 246 -13.03 -4.15 -5.54
N PHE A 247 -12.05 -3.32 -5.18
CA PHE A 247 -11.04 -2.78 -6.08
C PHE A 247 -9.69 -2.72 -5.36
N SER A 248 -8.61 -2.67 -6.14
CA SER A 248 -7.24 -2.50 -5.63
C SER A 248 -7.16 -1.35 -4.61
N THR A 249 -6.47 -1.58 -3.49
CA THR A 249 -6.31 -0.66 -2.36
C THR A 249 -6.04 0.79 -2.80
N ALA A 250 -5.06 0.99 -3.68
CA ALA A 250 -4.67 2.30 -4.17
C ALA A 250 -5.78 3.05 -4.95
N HIS A 251 -6.64 2.33 -5.68
CA HIS A 251 -7.79 2.93 -6.38
C HIS A 251 -8.90 3.29 -5.39
N SER A 252 -9.23 2.37 -4.47
CA SER A 252 -10.25 2.60 -3.44
C SER A 252 -9.87 3.76 -2.52
N LEU A 253 -8.63 3.79 -2.01
CA LEU A 253 -8.12 4.91 -1.20
C LEU A 253 -8.14 6.23 -1.98
N LYS A 254 -7.85 6.22 -3.29
CA LYS A 254 -7.99 7.42 -4.13
C LYS A 254 -9.45 7.87 -4.24
N ALA A 255 -10.37 6.96 -4.55
CA ALA A 255 -11.79 7.29 -4.71
C ALA A 255 -12.37 7.89 -3.42
N LEU A 256 -12.15 7.23 -2.28
CA LEU A 256 -12.54 7.71 -0.95
C LEU A 256 -11.95 9.11 -0.65
N CYS A 257 -10.69 9.36 -1.00
CA CYS A 257 -10.05 10.66 -0.85
C CYS A 257 -10.65 11.75 -1.77
N ASP A 258 -10.94 11.42 -3.04
CA ASP A 258 -11.61 12.32 -3.98
C ASP A 258 -13.06 12.64 -3.54
N TRP A 259 -13.70 11.71 -2.83
CA TRP A 259 -15.04 11.85 -2.24
C TRP A 259 -15.08 12.68 -0.95
N GLY A 260 -13.92 12.89 -0.30
CA GLY A 260 -13.81 13.58 0.98
C GLY A 260 -14.07 12.69 2.21
N VAL A 261 -13.89 11.38 2.09
CA VAL A 261 -13.94 10.45 3.21
C VAL A 261 -12.73 10.66 4.12
N GLN A 262 -12.97 10.75 5.42
CA GLN A 262 -11.93 10.71 6.45
C GLN A 262 -12.33 9.71 7.55
N ALA A 263 -11.40 8.86 7.95
CA ALA A 263 -11.59 7.79 8.91
C ALA A 263 -10.94 8.09 10.27
N ASP A 264 -11.47 7.44 11.30
CA ASP A 264 -11.06 7.56 12.68
C ASP A 264 -9.94 6.56 13.00
N LEU A 265 -10.03 5.37 12.40
CA LEU A 265 -9.07 4.28 12.50
C LEU A 265 -8.80 3.73 11.10
N VAL A 266 -7.54 3.48 10.77
CA VAL A 266 -7.15 2.84 9.49
C VAL A 266 -6.20 1.67 9.76
N GLU A 267 -6.54 0.50 9.24
CA GLU A 267 -5.70 -0.71 9.25
C GLU A 267 -5.03 -0.90 7.89
N VAL A 268 -3.77 -1.34 7.88
CA VAL A 268 -3.04 -1.71 6.66
C VAL A 268 -2.43 -3.12 6.79
N ASP A 269 -3.02 -4.09 6.08
CA ASP A 269 -2.59 -5.50 5.95
C ASP A 269 -2.85 -6.05 4.53
N ALA A 270 -2.42 -5.31 3.50
CA ALA A 270 -2.58 -5.70 2.09
C ALA A 270 -1.27 -6.20 1.45
N GLY A 271 -0.28 -5.31 1.32
CA GLY A 271 0.97 -5.59 0.64
C GLY A 271 2.10 -6.03 1.57
N HIS A 272 2.52 -7.29 1.47
CA HIS A 272 3.59 -7.88 2.30
C HIS A 272 5.04 -7.54 1.85
N ASP A 273 5.23 -6.45 1.10
CA ASP A 273 6.54 -5.99 0.61
C ASP A 273 6.71 -4.47 0.78
N PHE A 274 7.96 -3.99 0.71
CA PHE A 274 8.26 -2.57 0.92
C PHE A 274 7.48 -1.61 0.01
N HIS A 275 7.33 -1.91 -1.28
CA HIS A 275 6.74 -0.97 -2.24
C HIS A 275 5.21 -0.91 -2.11
N SER A 276 4.57 -2.07 -1.96
CA SER A 276 3.12 -2.16 -1.76
C SER A 276 2.73 -1.52 -0.42
N ALA A 277 3.39 -1.91 0.68
CA ALA A 277 3.16 -1.29 1.99
C ALA A 277 3.45 0.21 1.99
N TRP A 278 4.53 0.66 1.32
CA TRP A 278 4.83 2.09 1.19
C TRP A 278 3.70 2.85 0.49
N LEU A 279 3.18 2.31 -0.61
CA LEU A 279 2.05 2.90 -1.33
C LEU A 279 0.82 2.98 -0.43
N ASP A 280 0.40 1.86 0.15
CA ASP A 280 -0.80 1.80 0.98
C ASP A 280 -0.71 2.74 2.20
N ILE A 281 0.39 2.72 2.96
CA ILE A 281 0.63 3.62 4.10
C ILE A 281 0.53 5.10 3.69
N ASN A 282 1.12 5.48 2.54
CA ASN A 282 1.11 6.87 2.08
C ASN A 282 -0.26 7.34 1.58
N LEU A 283 -1.08 6.43 1.08
CA LEU A 283 -2.45 6.73 0.66
C LEU A 283 -3.39 6.74 1.86
N ALA A 284 -3.37 5.68 2.67
CA ALA A 284 -4.17 5.50 3.89
C ALA A 284 -4.02 6.68 4.86
N TYR A 285 -2.79 7.15 5.12
CA TYR A 285 -2.56 8.28 6.02
C TYR A 285 -3.28 9.57 5.59
N ARG A 286 -3.50 9.80 4.29
CA ARG A 286 -4.20 11.00 3.80
C ARG A 286 -5.71 10.97 4.11
N LEU A 287 -6.27 9.80 4.42
CA LEU A 287 -7.66 9.62 4.81
C LEU A 287 -7.85 9.67 6.34
N LEU A 288 -6.79 9.80 7.14
CA LEU A 288 -6.96 10.01 8.59
C LEU A 288 -7.55 11.39 8.86
N ARG A 289 -8.61 11.44 9.68
CA ARG A 289 -9.03 12.71 10.30
C ARG A 289 -7.97 13.19 11.32
N PRO A 290 -7.96 14.47 11.71
CA PRO A 290 -7.16 14.93 12.84
C PRO A 290 -7.45 14.12 14.11
N GLY A 291 -6.41 13.54 14.72
CA GLY A 291 -6.53 12.66 15.89
C GLY A 291 -6.98 11.22 15.58
N GLY A 292 -7.14 10.85 14.32
CA GLY A 292 -7.30 9.44 13.91
C GLY A 292 -5.99 8.66 14.06
N VAL A 293 -6.10 7.33 14.17
CA VAL A 293 -4.96 6.42 14.32
C VAL A 293 -4.83 5.52 13.10
N MET A 294 -3.60 5.30 12.63
CA MET A 294 -3.30 4.25 11.66
C MET A 294 -2.42 3.18 12.29
N PHE A 295 -2.76 1.93 12.02
CA PHE A 295 -2.03 0.74 12.45
C PHE A 295 -1.97 -0.25 11.29
N GLY A 296 -1.23 -1.35 11.46
CA GLY A 296 -1.18 -2.40 10.45
C GLY A 296 -0.39 -3.62 10.89
N HIS A 297 -0.40 -4.65 10.05
CA HIS A 297 0.23 -5.94 10.33
C HIS A 297 1.69 -5.98 9.88
N ASP A 298 2.28 -7.17 9.95
CA ASP A 298 3.62 -7.53 9.45
C ASP A 298 4.79 -6.80 10.09
N TYR A 299 4.57 -6.31 11.31
CA TYR A 299 5.65 -5.94 12.20
C TYR A 299 6.23 -7.19 12.85
N PHE A 300 7.56 -7.39 12.78
CA PHE A 300 8.23 -8.59 13.29
C PHE A 300 7.70 -9.95 12.77
N SER A 301 6.81 -9.97 11.77
CA SER A 301 6.36 -11.20 11.11
C SER A 301 7.42 -11.70 10.12
N LYS A 302 7.18 -12.86 9.47
CA LYS A 302 8.06 -13.34 8.40
C LYS A 302 8.18 -12.36 7.22
N ALA A 303 7.16 -11.52 7.00
CA ALA A 303 7.15 -10.48 5.97
C ALA A 303 7.96 -9.21 6.31
N ASP A 304 8.41 -9.04 7.57
CA ASP A 304 9.33 -7.95 7.96
C ASP A 304 10.58 -7.95 7.05
N ASN A 305 11.11 -9.14 6.74
CA ASN A 305 12.23 -9.33 5.81
C ASN A 305 11.97 -8.71 4.42
N SER A 306 10.74 -8.83 3.90
CA SER A 306 10.31 -8.27 2.62
C SER A 306 10.18 -6.75 2.66
N GLY A 307 9.88 -6.16 3.83
CA GLY A 307 10.16 -4.75 4.12
C GLY A 307 9.04 -3.88 4.66
N VAL A 308 7.92 -4.44 5.12
CA VAL A 308 6.78 -3.67 5.68
C VAL A 308 7.26 -2.71 6.80
N ARG A 309 8.03 -3.22 7.77
CA ARG A 309 8.66 -2.40 8.82
C ARG A 309 9.54 -1.27 8.27
N ARG A 310 10.30 -1.52 7.20
CA ARG A 310 11.16 -0.48 6.58
C ARG A 310 10.30 0.64 5.97
N ALA A 311 9.15 0.29 5.38
CA ALA A 311 8.21 1.27 4.83
C ALA A 311 7.59 2.15 5.92
N ILE A 312 7.00 1.57 6.98
CA ILE A 312 6.40 2.35 8.07
C ILE A 312 7.45 3.15 8.87
N THR A 313 8.65 2.59 9.09
CA THR A 313 9.76 3.31 9.76
C THR A 313 10.16 4.55 8.98
N LEU A 314 10.42 4.42 7.67
CA LEU A 314 10.77 5.55 6.81
C LEU A 314 9.64 6.59 6.78
N PHE A 315 8.38 6.15 6.71
CA PHE A 315 7.22 7.04 6.70
C PHE A 315 7.12 7.86 7.99
N ALA A 316 7.26 7.19 9.15
CA ALA A 316 7.25 7.83 10.45
C ALA A 316 8.39 8.86 10.59
N THR A 317 9.62 8.49 10.23
CA THR A 317 10.79 9.39 10.25
C THR A 317 10.58 10.65 9.40
N LEU A 318 10.11 10.52 8.15
CA LEU A 318 9.88 11.68 7.26
C LEU A 318 8.77 12.62 7.76
N ARG A 319 7.91 12.16 8.67
CA ARG A 319 6.79 12.92 9.23
C ARG A 319 7.02 13.40 10.66
N GLY A 320 8.15 13.08 11.30
CA GLY A 320 8.37 13.37 12.72
C GLY A 320 7.42 12.60 13.65
N MET A 321 7.00 11.40 13.23
CA MET A 321 6.20 10.46 13.99
C MET A 321 7.05 9.26 14.43
N TRP A 322 6.51 8.42 15.31
CA TRP A 322 7.16 7.17 15.72
C TRP A 322 6.22 5.97 15.57
N VAL A 323 6.81 4.77 15.63
CA VAL A 323 6.11 3.49 15.45
C VAL A 323 6.10 2.75 16.78
N GLU A 324 4.91 2.49 17.31
CA GLU A 324 4.70 1.66 18.49
C GLU A 324 4.46 0.19 18.05
N PRO A 325 5.30 -0.78 18.42
CA PRO A 325 5.06 -2.20 18.18
C PRO A 325 4.04 -2.78 19.17
N ASP A 326 3.06 -3.54 18.66
CA ASP A 326 2.10 -4.32 19.46
C ASP A 326 1.99 -5.74 18.87
N GLY A 327 2.86 -6.64 19.34
CA GLY A 327 2.98 -8.00 18.80
C GLY A 327 3.43 -8.01 17.34
N GLU A 328 2.60 -8.62 16.47
CA GLU A 328 2.82 -8.65 15.01
C GLU A 328 2.37 -7.34 14.29
N HIS A 329 1.91 -6.34 15.04
CA HIS A 329 1.36 -5.10 14.49
C HIS A 329 2.22 -3.89 14.84
N TRP A 330 2.04 -2.83 14.06
CA TRP A 330 2.57 -1.49 14.31
C TRP A 330 1.43 -0.49 14.47
N ILE A 331 1.62 0.50 15.33
CA ILE A 331 0.71 1.64 15.52
C ILE A 331 1.51 2.92 15.26
N LEU A 332 1.01 3.79 14.38
CA LEU A 332 1.63 5.07 14.09
C LEU A 332 1.21 6.11 15.15
N ARG A 333 2.20 6.78 15.76
CA ARG A 333 1.98 7.69 16.89
C ARG A 333 2.60 9.06 16.66
N HIS A 334 1.92 10.11 17.13
CA HIS A 334 2.43 11.47 17.17
C HIS A 334 3.34 11.70 18.40
N GLY A 335 4.26 12.66 18.29
CA GLY A 335 5.14 13.10 19.39
C GLY A 335 6.49 12.37 19.45
N PRO A 336 7.30 12.62 20.49
CA PRO A 336 8.52 11.84 20.75
C PRO A 336 8.16 10.42 21.21
N ALA A 337 9.01 9.45 20.87
CA ALA A 337 8.82 8.05 21.28
C ALA A 337 8.86 7.87 22.80
N ALA A 338 8.18 6.83 23.31
CA ALA A 338 8.15 6.53 24.74
C ALA A 338 9.58 6.29 25.30
N PRO A 339 9.90 6.78 26.51
CA PRO A 339 11.23 6.60 27.10
C PRO A 339 11.58 5.12 27.27
N GLY A 340 12.57 4.64 26.51
CA GLY A 340 13.03 3.24 26.56
C GLY A 340 13.24 2.58 25.20
N MET A 341 12.62 3.09 24.13
CA MET A 341 13.04 2.73 22.77
C MET A 341 14.23 3.61 22.40
N GLY A 342 15.41 3.01 22.37
CA GLY A 342 16.68 3.72 22.24
C GLY A 342 16.72 4.62 21.01
N ASN A 343 17.05 5.90 21.23
CA ASN A 343 17.48 6.79 20.17
C ASN A 343 18.64 6.11 19.41
N VAL A 344 18.44 5.81 18.13
CA VAL A 344 19.58 5.87 17.21
C VAL A 344 19.93 7.35 17.17
N GLU A 345 21.05 7.71 17.80
CA GLU A 345 21.40 9.10 18.10
C GLU A 345 21.27 9.99 16.87
N SER A 346 20.37 10.98 16.96
CA SER A 346 20.51 12.23 16.23
C SER A 346 21.76 12.94 16.76
N ALA A 347 22.93 12.51 16.27
CA ALA A 347 24.22 13.06 16.63
C ALA A 347 24.17 14.59 16.54
N GLY A 348 24.25 15.24 17.69
CA GLY A 348 23.91 16.65 17.84
C GLY A 348 24.85 17.54 17.03
N PHE A 349 24.28 18.43 16.22
CA PHE A 349 25.01 19.52 15.61
C PHE A 349 25.12 20.68 16.61
N SER A 350 25.95 20.52 17.64
CA SER A 350 26.38 21.65 18.46
C SER A 350 27.48 22.41 17.71
N ALA A 351 27.11 23.50 17.05
CA ALA A 351 28.08 24.47 16.58
C ALA A 351 28.70 25.16 17.80
N SER A 352 29.99 24.90 18.05
CA SER A 352 30.79 25.67 19.00
C SER A 352 31.20 26.99 18.35
N GLU A 353 30.52 28.08 18.68
CA GLU A 353 31.08 29.42 18.45
C GLU A 353 32.11 29.69 19.55
N GLN A 354 33.38 29.74 19.15
CA GLN A 354 34.42 30.37 19.95
C GLN A 354 34.27 31.87 19.78
N ASP A 355 33.88 32.58 20.85
CA ASP A 355 34.08 34.02 20.90
C ASP A 355 35.24 34.34 21.85
N VAL A 356 36.23 35.06 21.32
CA VAL A 356 37.50 35.33 22.00
C VAL A 356 37.63 36.82 22.22
N SER A 357 37.20 37.29 23.39
CA SER A 357 37.61 38.60 23.89
C SER A 357 37.54 38.71 25.41
N LYS A 358 38.73 38.85 26.00
CA LYS A 358 39.06 39.72 27.14
C LYS A 358 38.09 39.80 28.33
N GLU A 359 38.59 39.38 29.49
CA GLU A 359 38.66 40.32 30.61
C GLU A 359 39.94 40.05 31.44
N GLU A 360 40.55 41.13 31.93
CA GLU A 360 41.81 41.09 32.67
C GLU A 360 41.52 40.83 34.16
N GLY A 361 42.42 40.10 34.84
CA GLY A 361 42.32 39.95 36.28
C GLY A 361 42.87 41.17 37.00
N GLU A 362 42.14 41.69 37.99
CA GLU A 362 42.67 42.61 38.99
C GLU A 362 42.45 42.04 40.40
N ASN A 363 43.45 42.23 41.28
CA ASN A 363 43.57 41.53 42.56
C ASN A 363 42.62 42.06 43.64
N VAL A 364 42.13 41.16 44.49
CA VAL A 364 41.97 41.46 45.93
C VAL A 364 42.46 40.26 46.75
N ASN A 365 43.52 40.51 47.54
CA ASN A 365 44.21 39.64 48.52
C ASN A 365 45.07 38.48 47.97
#